data_AF-A0A517Y5M2-F1
#
_entry.id   AF-A0A517Y5M2-F1
#
_cell.length_a   1.000
_cell.length_b   1.000
_cell.length_c   1.000
_cell.angle_alpha   90.00
_cell.angle_beta   90.00
_cell.angle_gamma   90.00
#
_symmetry.space_group_name_H-M   'P 1'
#
loop_
_entity.id
_entity.type
_entity.pdbx_description
1 polymer ?
#
loop_
_entity_poly.entity_id
_entity_poly.type
_entity_poly.pdbx_seq_one_letter_code
_entity_poly.pdbx_strand_id
1 'polypeptide(L)'
;MTNNVLESPPAAAVKKPRRLLRWLVIVGLLLVGLAAGYIHYWLYLPMGTGPAGRPVPLEPFQAIWTERPVLLVGIGDSVTAGLGSTGGRSYFKRLHAPPADDFADIAGRNLAAVLPNLQTLNIAVSGSNSPQHVEQVKTKLLAQPADVFGLVVMTSGGNDLIHWYGRTPPREGAMYGAMLSEAEPWIANYGRRLDELFGLIEERFPGGCLIFVADIYDPSDGYGQPETVRLPPWPDLIPIHGAYNAALRSAAAKHPHVRLVPMHAEFLGHGVHCRKFWRKHYRSDDPHYWYYFNLEDPNDRGYDAVRRLFLLAMIEEKGAIGQQPLVP
;
A
#
# COMPACT_ATOMS: atom_id res chain seq x y z
N MET A 1 10.64 52.54 -87.88
CA MET A 1 11.36 51.95 -86.74
C MET A 1 10.32 51.60 -85.69
N THR A 2 9.96 50.32 -85.62
CA THR A 2 8.84 49.78 -84.83
C THR A 2 9.30 49.44 -83.40
N ASN A 3 8.66 50.07 -82.42
CA ASN A 3 8.87 49.81 -80.98
C ASN A 3 8.23 48.47 -80.59
N ASN A 4 9.06 47.45 -80.32
CA ASN A 4 8.64 46.21 -79.67
C ASN A 4 8.65 46.42 -78.15
N VAL A 5 7.46 46.65 -77.58
CA VAL A 5 7.24 46.59 -76.13
C VAL A 5 7.11 45.12 -75.75
N LEU A 6 8.10 44.58 -75.05
CA LEU A 6 8.06 43.26 -74.44
C LEU A 6 7.08 43.29 -73.26
N GLU A 7 5.85 42.82 -73.46
CA GLU A 7 4.91 42.55 -72.37
C GLU A 7 5.48 41.45 -71.46
N SER A 8 5.63 41.76 -70.18
CA SER A 8 6.06 40.80 -69.16
C SER A 8 4.90 39.84 -68.85
N PRO A 9 5.15 38.51 -68.73
CA PRO A 9 4.09 37.56 -68.46
C PRO A 9 3.47 37.81 -67.07
N PRO A 10 2.15 37.59 -66.90
CA PRO A 10 1.48 37.78 -65.62
C PRO A 10 2.04 36.82 -64.58
N ALA A 11 2.43 37.35 -63.41
CA ALA A 11 2.89 36.55 -62.28
C ALA A 11 1.81 35.54 -61.89
N ALA A 12 2.10 34.25 -62.06
CA ALA A 12 1.19 33.17 -61.71
C ALA A 12 0.82 33.28 -60.22
N ALA A 13 -0.46 33.56 -59.94
CA ALA A 13 -0.97 33.62 -58.59
C ALA A 13 -0.82 32.24 -57.93
N VAL A 14 0.22 32.07 -57.11
CA VAL A 14 0.44 30.87 -56.30
C VAL A 14 -0.77 30.72 -55.36
N LYS A 15 -1.69 29.82 -55.72
CA LYS A 15 -2.84 29.47 -54.86
C LYS A 15 -2.27 28.92 -53.55
N LYS A 16 -2.22 29.77 -52.51
CA LYS A 16 -1.76 29.37 -51.17
C LYS A 16 -2.49 28.08 -50.75
N PRO A 17 -1.78 27.05 -50.28
CA PRO A 17 -2.35 25.72 -50.10
C PRO A 17 -3.17 25.67 -48.81
N ARG A 18 -4.33 26.35 -48.80
CA ARG A 18 -5.28 26.38 -47.67
C ARG A 18 -5.70 24.97 -47.23
N ARG A 19 -5.69 24.00 -48.15
CA ARG A 19 -5.94 22.57 -47.84
C ARG A 19 -4.80 21.95 -47.03
N LEU A 20 -3.54 22.20 -47.40
CA LEU A 20 -2.38 21.70 -46.65
C LEU A 20 -2.36 22.28 -45.23
N LEU A 21 -2.60 23.58 -45.08
CA LEU A 21 -2.68 24.22 -43.76
C LEU A 21 -3.79 23.61 -42.89
N ARG A 22 -4.98 23.36 -43.45
CA ARG A 22 -6.07 22.68 -42.72
C ARG A 22 -5.67 21.28 -42.27
N TRP A 23 -5.04 20.49 -43.16
CA TRP A 23 -4.56 19.17 -42.79
C TRP A 23 -3.47 19.21 -41.71
N LEU A 24 -2.51 20.13 -41.81
CA LEU A 24 -1.49 20.33 -40.78
C LEU A 24 -2.10 20.69 -39.43
N VAL A 25 -3.13 21.55 -39.40
CA VAL A 25 -3.86 21.89 -38.18
C VAL A 25 -4.59 20.67 -37.62
N ILE A 26 -5.32 19.91 -38.45
CA ILE A 26 -6.05 18.71 -38.00
C ILE A 26 -5.08 17.67 -37.43
N VAL A 27 -3.98 17.38 -38.14
CA VAL A 27 -2.95 16.44 -37.68
C VAL A 27 -2.28 16.95 -36.40
N GLY A 28 -1.96 18.24 -36.34
CA GLY A 28 -1.39 18.87 -35.14
C GLY A 28 -2.31 18.71 -33.91
N LEU A 29 -3.60 19.02 -34.06
CA LEU A 29 -4.59 18.85 -32.99
C LEU A 29 -4.75 17.38 -32.58
N LEU A 30 -4.74 16.46 -33.53
CA LEU A 30 -4.80 15.02 -33.24
C LEU A 30 -3.57 14.55 -32.45
N LEU A 31 -2.36 14.96 -32.84
CA LEU A 31 -1.14 14.62 -32.11
C LEU A 31 -1.14 15.20 -30.70
N VAL A 32 -1.62 16.43 -30.51
CA VAL A 32 -1.77 17.04 -29.19
C VAL A 32 -2.79 16.25 -28.34
N GLY A 33 -3.93 15.86 -28.92
CA GLY A 33 -4.93 15.04 -28.24
C GLY A 33 -4.39 13.67 -27.82
N LEU A 34 -3.64 12.99 -28.70
CA LEU A 34 -3.00 11.72 -28.41
C LEU A 34 -1.93 11.86 -27.32
N ALA A 35 -1.10 12.90 -27.38
CA ALA A 35 -0.09 13.16 -26.35
C ALA A 35 -0.73 13.47 -25.00
N ALA A 36 -1.77 14.30 -24.96
CA ALA A 36 -2.51 14.61 -23.74
C ALA A 36 -3.18 13.34 -23.16
N GLY A 37 -3.79 12.51 -23.99
CA GLY A 37 -4.33 11.21 -23.59
C GLY A 37 -3.25 10.28 -23.02
N TYR A 38 -2.09 10.20 -23.69
CA TYR A 38 -0.96 9.40 -23.21
C TYR A 38 -0.47 9.85 -21.84
N ILE A 39 -0.28 11.17 -21.66
CA ILE A 39 0.11 11.74 -20.37
C ILE A 39 -0.95 11.41 -19.30
N HIS A 40 -2.22 11.65 -19.60
CA HIS A 40 -3.31 11.49 -18.65
C HIS A 40 -3.49 10.05 -18.14
N TYR A 41 -3.37 9.06 -19.02
CA TYR A 41 -3.69 7.66 -18.70
C TYR A 41 -2.45 6.80 -18.40
N TRP A 42 -1.23 7.23 -18.74
CA TRP A 42 -0.01 6.45 -18.51
C TRP A 42 1.05 7.14 -17.64
N LEU A 43 1.10 8.47 -17.60
CA LEU A 43 2.18 9.18 -16.88
C LEU A 43 1.69 9.94 -15.64
N TYR A 44 0.46 10.45 -15.68
CA TYR A 44 -0.11 11.24 -14.60
C TYR A 44 -0.76 10.35 -13.54
N LEU A 45 -0.15 10.31 -12.36
CA LEU A 45 -0.62 9.57 -11.18
C LEU A 45 -1.05 10.56 -10.08
N PRO A 46 -2.28 11.12 -10.15
CA PRO A 46 -2.73 12.10 -9.17
C PRO A 46 -2.97 11.42 -7.82
N MET A 47 -2.40 11.96 -6.75
CA MET A 47 -2.66 11.45 -5.39
C MET A 47 -4.10 11.72 -4.94
N GLY A 48 -4.72 12.78 -5.45
CA GLY A 48 -6.03 13.25 -4.99
C GLY A 48 -5.93 14.05 -3.70
N THR A 49 -7.09 14.39 -3.12
CA THR A 49 -7.19 15.14 -1.86
C THR A 49 -8.28 14.53 -0.98
N GLY A 50 -8.22 14.79 0.33
CA GLY A 50 -9.21 14.28 1.29
C GLY A 50 -8.97 12.83 1.72
N PRO A 51 -9.90 12.25 2.49
CA PRO A 51 -9.78 10.90 3.04
C PRO A 51 -9.72 9.84 1.94
N ALA A 52 -9.24 8.65 2.31
CA ALA A 52 -9.17 7.49 1.41
C ALA A 52 -9.54 6.21 2.16
N GLY A 53 -10.08 5.23 1.43
CA GLY A 53 -10.57 3.98 2.00
C GLY A 53 -11.94 4.09 2.68
N ARG A 54 -12.35 3.00 3.32
CA ARG A 54 -13.70 2.85 3.88
C ARG A 54 -14.00 3.77 5.07
N PRO A 55 -15.25 4.23 5.23
CA PRO A 55 -15.64 5.00 6.41
C PRO A 55 -15.50 4.14 7.68
N VAL A 56 -15.02 4.77 8.76
CA VAL A 56 -14.93 4.16 10.09
C VAL A 56 -16.08 4.68 10.95
N PRO A 57 -16.92 3.81 11.55
CA PRO A 57 -18.02 4.24 12.41
C PRO A 57 -17.50 4.96 13.66
N LEU A 58 -18.24 5.96 14.14
CA LEU A 58 -17.86 6.72 15.34
C LEU A 58 -18.28 5.99 16.61
N GLU A 59 -19.41 5.28 16.56
CA GLU A 59 -20.11 4.67 17.67
C GLU A 59 -19.20 3.78 18.53
N PRO A 60 -18.30 2.94 17.95
CA PRO A 60 -17.36 2.15 18.75
C PRO A 60 -16.38 3.00 19.54
N PHE A 61 -16.10 4.24 19.13
CA PHE A 61 -15.11 5.11 19.77
C PHE A 61 -15.70 6.04 20.84
N GLN A 62 -16.99 5.92 21.12
CA GLN A 62 -17.68 6.76 22.12
C GLN A 62 -17.60 6.21 23.55
N ALA A 63 -17.08 5.00 23.74
CA ALA A 63 -16.93 4.37 25.04
C ALA A 63 -15.55 3.72 25.17
N ILE A 64 -15.02 3.71 26.39
CA ILE A 64 -13.77 3.02 26.71
C ILE A 64 -13.94 1.53 26.40
N TRP A 65 -12.98 0.97 25.66
CA TRP A 65 -12.96 -0.47 25.34
C TRP A 65 -12.45 -1.28 26.52
N THR A 66 -11.41 -0.76 27.19
CA THR A 66 -10.83 -1.36 28.40
C THR A 66 -9.96 -0.37 29.14
N GLU A 67 -9.88 -0.51 30.46
CA GLU A 67 -8.97 0.25 31.31
C GLU A 67 -7.66 -0.52 31.59
N ARG A 68 -7.51 -1.75 31.09
CA ARG A 68 -6.25 -2.49 31.27
C ARG A 68 -5.07 -1.78 30.58
N PRO A 69 -3.83 -1.96 31.06
CA PRO A 69 -2.66 -1.53 30.31
C PRO A 69 -2.61 -2.20 28.93
N VAL A 70 -2.47 -1.41 27.86
CA VAL A 70 -2.35 -1.92 26.49
C VAL A 70 -1.08 -1.36 25.87
N LEU A 71 -0.29 -2.23 25.23
CA LEU A 71 0.85 -1.84 24.42
C LEU A 71 0.52 -2.05 22.94
N LEU A 72 0.38 -0.96 22.18
CA LEU A 72 0.31 -1.00 20.73
C LEU A 72 1.70 -1.18 20.14
N VAL A 73 1.94 -2.32 19.48
CA VAL A 73 3.24 -2.63 18.87
C VAL A 73 3.16 -2.61 17.35
N GLY A 74 4.07 -1.88 16.71
CA GLY A 74 4.27 -1.88 15.27
C GLY A 74 5.43 -2.80 14.90
N ILE A 75 5.16 -3.81 14.08
CA ILE A 75 6.18 -4.75 13.55
C ILE A 75 6.12 -4.71 12.02
N GLY A 76 7.27 -4.80 11.37
CA GLY A 76 7.29 -4.96 9.93
C GLY A 76 8.30 -4.06 9.23
N ASP A 77 7.94 -3.72 7.99
CA ASP A 77 8.79 -3.03 7.04
C ASP A 77 8.50 -1.52 6.98
N SER A 78 8.81 -0.90 5.85
CA SER A 78 8.65 0.53 5.61
C SER A 78 7.21 1.01 5.71
N VAL A 79 6.23 0.12 5.44
CA VAL A 79 4.81 0.46 5.59
C VAL A 79 4.50 0.73 7.06
N THR A 80 4.81 -0.21 7.96
CA THR A 80 4.65 -0.01 9.43
C THR A 80 5.55 1.09 9.98
N ALA A 81 6.76 1.23 9.46
CA ALA A 81 7.68 2.29 9.87
C ALA A 81 7.17 3.69 9.48
N GLY A 82 6.39 3.80 8.41
CA GLY A 82 5.74 5.04 7.98
C GLY A 82 6.46 5.79 6.85
N LEU A 83 7.29 5.12 6.05
CA LEU A 83 7.99 5.75 4.93
C LEU A 83 6.97 6.27 3.89
N GLY A 84 7.16 7.48 3.38
CA GLY A 84 6.22 8.11 2.44
C GLY A 84 5.08 8.89 3.09
N SER A 85 4.93 8.82 4.43
CA SER A 85 4.03 9.70 5.18
C SER A 85 4.67 11.04 5.55
N THR A 86 3.88 12.11 5.60
CA THR A 86 4.29 13.41 6.11
C THR A 86 3.94 13.57 7.60
N GLY A 87 4.76 14.26 8.38
CA GLY A 87 4.33 14.90 9.65
C GLY A 87 3.47 14.06 10.62
N GLY A 88 3.77 12.78 10.85
CA GLY A 88 2.99 11.94 11.77
C GLY A 88 1.78 11.22 11.14
N ARG A 89 1.64 11.26 9.81
CA ARG A 89 0.54 10.66 9.04
C ARG A 89 0.72 9.18 8.67
N SER A 90 1.72 8.49 9.24
CA SER A 90 1.79 7.03 9.09
C SER A 90 0.58 6.39 9.76
N TYR A 91 0.12 5.24 9.25
CA TYR A 91 -1.05 4.58 9.84
C TYR A 91 -0.81 4.23 11.31
N PHE A 92 0.40 3.77 11.68
CA PHE A 92 0.74 3.43 13.07
C PHE A 92 0.55 4.62 14.01
N LYS A 93 1.10 5.79 13.67
CA LYS A 93 0.97 7.00 14.50
C LYS A 93 -0.48 7.45 14.58
N ARG A 94 -1.18 7.42 13.45
CA ARG A 94 -2.58 7.81 13.35
C ARG A 94 -3.57 6.85 14.03
N LEU A 95 -3.21 5.57 14.21
CA LEU A 95 -3.97 4.63 15.03
C LEU A 95 -3.96 5.05 16.50
N HIS A 96 -2.80 5.49 17.01
CA HIS A 96 -2.66 5.99 18.38
C HIS A 96 -3.33 7.37 18.54
N ALA A 97 -2.77 8.39 17.89
CA ALA A 97 -3.22 9.77 17.99
C ALA A 97 -2.92 10.51 16.67
N PRO A 98 -3.94 10.86 15.87
CA PRO A 98 -3.73 11.59 14.62
C PRO A 98 -3.23 13.02 14.87
N PRO A 99 -2.55 13.64 13.89
CA PRO A 99 -2.19 15.06 13.97
C PRO A 99 -3.44 15.95 14.00
N ALA A 100 -3.31 17.17 14.53
CA ALA A 100 -4.44 18.09 14.71
C ALA A 100 -5.10 18.53 13.39
N ASP A 101 -4.34 18.50 12.29
CA ASP A 101 -4.77 18.84 10.92
C ASP A 101 -5.03 17.58 10.06
N ASP A 102 -5.42 16.46 10.69
CA ASP A 102 -5.87 15.26 9.96
C ASP A 102 -7.31 15.43 9.42
N PHE A 103 -7.80 14.42 8.70
CA PHE A 103 -9.12 14.47 8.07
C PHE A 103 -10.27 14.56 9.10
N ALA A 104 -11.20 15.48 8.87
CA ALA A 104 -12.29 15.76 9.81
C ALA A 104 -13.20 14.53 10.07
N ASP A 105 -13.38 13.65 9.08
CA ASP A 105 -14.25 12.48 9.19
C ASP A 105 -13.69 11.40 10.12
N ILE A 106 -12.39 11.42 10.42
CA ILE A 106 -11.73 10.47 11.33
C ILE A 106 -11.55 11.04 12.75
N ALA A 107 -11.98 12.27 12.99
CA ALA A 107 -11.86 12.91 14.30
C ALA A 107 -12.51 12.03 15.39
N GLY A 108 -11.79 11.83 16.50
CA GLY A 108 -12.24 10.97 17.60
C GLY A 108 -12.17 9.46 17.35
N ARG A 109 -11.76 9.00 16.15
CA ARG A 109 -11.66 7.57 15.80
C ARG A 109 -10.22 7.10 15.87
N ASN A 110 -9.68 7.04 17.08
CA ASN A 110 -8.32 6.59 17.35
C ASN A 110 -8.29 5.81 18.67
N LEU A 111 -7.22 5.05 18.88
CA LEU A 111 -7.10 4.14 20.01
C LEU A 111 -6.90 4.88 21.33
N ALA A 112 -6.23 6.04 21.34
CA ALA A 112 -6.07 6.83 22.57
C ALA A 112 -7.41 7.35 23.12
N ALA A 113 -8.45 7.49 22.27
CA ALA A 113 -9.80 7.86 22.70
C ALA A 113 -10.53 6.76 23.48
N VAL A 114 -10.15 5.49 23.30
CA VAL A 114 -10.87 4.33 23.85
C VAL A 114 -10.03 3.42 24.75
N LEU A 115 -8.71 3.61 24.76
CA LEU A 115 -7.74 2.89 25.59
C LEU A 115 -6.97 3.91 26.45
N PRO A 116 -7.50 4.30 27.63
CA PRO A 116 -6.90 5.35 28.46
C PRO A 116 -5.47 5.03 28.93
N ASN A 117 -5.12 3.74 29.04
CA ASN A 117 -3.80 3.27 29.49
C ASN A 117 -2.96 2.71 28.33
N LEU A 118 -3.12 3.28 27.14
CA LEU A 118 -2.40 2.89 25.93
C LEU A 118 -0.97 3.44 25.92
N GLN A 119 -0.03 2.56 25.61
CA GLN A 119 1.35 2.90 25.25
C GLN A 119 1.66 2.42 23.84
N THR A 120 2.73 2.95 23.24
CA THR A 120 3.11 2.59 21.86
C THR A 120 4.58 2.21 21.76
N LEU A 121 4.88 1.19 20.98
CA LEU A 121 6.24 0.77 20.62
C LEU A 121 6.28 0.39 19.14
N ASN A 122 6.96 1.16 18.30
CA ASN A 122 7.18 0.78 16.90
C ASN A 122 8.60 0.26 16.71
N ILE A 123 8.74 -1.02 16.40
CA ILE A 123 10.04 -1.67 16.13
C ILE A 123 10.25 -1.99 14.64
N ALA A 124 9.30 -1.60 13.78
CA ALA A 124 9.39 -1.76 12.34
C ALA A 124 10.60 -1.03 11.75
N VAL A 125 11.17 -1.60 10.68
CA VAL A 125 12.38 -1.08 10.03
C VAL A 125 12.16 -1.00 8.52
N SER A 126 12.37 0.18 7.93
CA SER A 126 12.26 0.32 6.49
C SER A 126 13.22 -0.60 5.74
N GLY A 127 12.71 -1.27 4.71
CA GLY A 127 13.47 -2.21 3.89
C GLY A 127 13.67 -3.59 4.53
N SER A 128 13.12 -3.87 5.72
CA SER A 128 13.25 -5.20 6.30
C SER A 128 12.35 -6.23 5.63
N ASN A 129 12.83 -7.47 5.57
CA ASN A 129 12.09 -8.62 5.10
C ASN A 129 11.69 -9.53 6.26
N SER A 130 10.87 -10.53 5.96
CA SER A 130 10.26 -11.37 7.00
C SER A 130 11.25 -12.22 7.83
N PRO A 131 12.43 -12.67 7.35
CA PRO A 131 13.47 -13.21 8.22
C PRO A 131 13.95 -12.19 9.28
N GLN A 132 14.12 -10.93 8.88
CA GLN A 132 14.57 -9.88 9.81
C GLN A 132 13.49 -9.50 10.81
N HIS A 133 12.20 -9.65 10.49
CA HIS A 133 11.10 -9.39 11.44
C HIS A 133 11.14 -10.35 12.63
N VAL A 134 11.51 -11.62 12.42
CA VAL A 134 11.73 -12.60 13.51
C VAL A 134 12.83 -12.12 14.45
N GLU A 135 13.97 -11.69 13.89
CA GLU A 135 15.08 -11.17 14.70
C GLU A 135 14.73 -9.87 15.42
N GLN A 136 13.95 -8.98 14.80
CA GLN A 136 13.45 -7.78 15.44
C GLN A 136 12.58 -8.10 16.66
N VAL A 137 11.65 -9.07 16.57
CA VAL A 137 10.84 -9.49 17.72
C VAL A 137 11.72 -10.11 18.81
N LYS A 138 12.66 -10.99 18.44
CA LYS A 138 13.57 -11.62 19.41
C LYS A 138 14.41 -10.61 20.18
N THR A 139 14.87 -9.56 19.51
CA THR A 139 15.87 -8.63 20.06
C THR A 139 15.29 -7.34 20.62
N LYS A 140 14.13 -6.89 20.12
CA LYS A 140 13.56 -5.58 20.46
C LYS A 140 12.24 -5.65 21.23
N LEU A 141 11.49 -6.75 21.14
CA LEU A 141 10.25 -6.93 21.90
C LEU A 141 10.54 -7.76 23.15
N LEU A 142 10.69 -7.07 24.28
CA LEU A 142 10.86 -7.72 25.57
C LEU A 142 9.56 -8.41 26.01
N ALA A 143 9.68 -9.43 26.85
CA ALA A 143 8.50 -10.03 27.51
C ALA A 143 7.81 -8.96 28.36
N GLN A 144 6.49 -8.85 28.22
CA GLN A 144 5.67 -7.89 28.92
C GLN A 144 5.12 -8.47 30.23
N PRO A 145 4.76 -7.61 31.20
CA PRO A 145 4.00 -8.02 32.37
C PRO A 145 2.68 -8.72 32.01
N ALA A 146 2.20 -9.62 32.89
CA ALA A 146 0.99 -10.42 32.66
C ALA A 146 -0.32 -9.60 32.66
N ASP A 147 -0.30 -8.36 33.14
CA ASP A 147 -1.43 -7.43 33.09
C ASP A 147 -1.46 -6.59 31.80
N VAL A 148 -0.38 -6.55 31.04
CA VAL A 148 -0.29 -5.79 29.77
C VAL A 148 -0.86 -6.60 28.61
N PHE A 149 -1.82 -6.03 27.89
CA PHE A 149 -2.30 -6.58 26.62
C PHE A 149 -1.43 -6.17 25.44
N GLY A 150 -1.11 -7.11 24.56
CA GLY A 150 -0.50 -6.80 23.28
C GLY A 150 -1.55 -6.46 22.22
N LEU A 151 -1.49 -5.25 21.66
CA LEU A 151 -2.21 -4.91 20.43
C LEU A 151 -1.18 -4.73 19.32
N VAL A 152 -1.04 -5.72 18.44
CA VAL A 152 0.05 -5.73 17.45
C VAL A 152 -0.50 -5.43 16.07
N VAL A 153 0.17 -4.53 15.34
CA VAL A 153 -0.11 -4.25 13.93
C VAL A 153 1.12 -4.55 13.09
N MET A 154 0.92 -5.22 11.96
CA MET A 154 2.03 -5.81 11.21
C MET A 154 1.85 -5.77 9.69
N THR A 155 2.94 -5.45 8.99
CA THR A 155 3.12 -5.67 7.54
C THR A 155 4.37 -6.51 7.33
N SER A 156 4.34 -7.45 6.39
CA SER A 156 5.49 -8.33 6.14
C SER A 156 5.39 -9.05 4.81
N GLY A 157 6.51 -9.17 4.10
CA GLY A 157 6.60 -9.95 2.87
C GLY A 157 6.71 -9.11 1.59
N GLY A 158 6.39 -7.82 1.62
CA GLY A 158 6.59 -6.94 0.46
C GLY A 158 8.06 -6.97 0.00
N ASN A 159 8.98 -6.71 0.94
CA ASN A 159 10.42 -6.78 0.66
C ASN A 159 10.89 -8.20 0.30
N ASP A 160 10.29 -9.27 0.82
CA ASP A 160 10.65 -10.62 0.36
C ASP A 160 10.50 -10.78 -1.16
N LEU A 161 9.50 -10.12 -1.74
CA LEU A 161 9.21 -10.16 -3.18
C LEU A 161 10.12 -9.22 -3.97
N ILE A 162 10.23 -7.95 -3.56
CA ILE A 162 10.75 -6.88 -4.44
C ILE A 162 12.13 -6.32 -4.06
N HIS A 163 12.79 -6.86 -3.03
CA HIS A 163 14.07 -6.31 -2.56
C HIS A 163 15.08 -6.11 -3.71
N TRP A 164 15.65 -4.90 -3.78
CA TRP A 164 16.59 -4.44 -4.81
C TRP A 164 16.10 -4.51 -6.26
N TYR A 165 14.83 -4.80 -6.53
CA TYR A 165 14.23 -4.85 -7.86
C TYR A 165 15.06 -5.60 -8.92
N GLY A 166 15.59 -6.76 -8.57
CA GLY A 166 16.35 -7.60 -9.50
C GLY A 166 17.75 -7.10 -9.82
N ARG A 167 18.31 -6.16 -9.05
CA ARG A 167 19.75 -5.82 -9.13
C ARG A 167 20.67 -6.96 -8.70
N THR A 168 20.12 -7.97 -8.03
CA THR A 168 20.80 -9.22 -7.66
C THR A 168 19.94 -10.41 -8.11
N PRO A 169 20.55 -11.60 -8.33
CA PRO A 169 19.79 -12.82 -8.58
C PRO A 169 18.74 -13.09 -7.49
N PRO A 170 17.60 -13.70 -7.85
CA PRO A 170 16.56 -14.05 -6.89
C PRO A 170 17.07 -15.00 -5.82
N ARG A 171 16.58 -14.82 -4.59
CA ARG A 171 16.85 -15.68 -3.43
C ARG A 171 15.74 -15.53 -2.40
N GLU A 172 15.74 -16.39 -1.37
CA GLU A 172 14.84 -16.22 -0.23
C GLU A 172 14.97 -14.82 0.38
N GLY A 173 13.84 -14.13 0.57
CA GLY A 173 13.80 -12.76 1.10
C GLY A 173 14.19 -11.67 0.10
N ALA A 174 14.40 -12.01 -1.18
CA ALA A 174 14.64 -11.08 -2.29
C ALA A 174 14.34 -11.78 -3.64
N MET A 175 13.07 -11.97 -3.98
CA MET A 175 12.64 -12.92 -5.03
C MET A 175 12.49 -12.32 -6.42
N TYR A 176 12.81 -11.04 -6.60
CA TYR A 176 12.55 -10.37 -7.85
C TYR A 176 13.17 -11.12 -9.03
N GLY A 177 12.32 -11.51 -9.99
CA GLY A 177 12.72 -12.27 -11.19
C GLY A 177 12.75 -13.79 -11.04
N ALA A 178 12.42 -14.35 -9.86
CA ALA A 178 12.33 -15.79 -9.65
C ALA A 178 11.22 -16.42 -10.52
N MET A 179 11.44 -17.67 -10.95
CA MET A 179 10.36 -18.51 -11.45
C MET A 179 9.54 -19.06 -10.28
N LEU A 180 8.27 -19.39 -10.50
CA LEU A 180 7.40 -19.94 -9.47
C LEU A 180 7.99 -21.22 -8.86
N SER A 181 8.53 -22.12 -9.68
CA SER A 181 9.16 -23.36 -9.23
C SER A 181 10.41 -23.13 -8.37
N GLU A 182 11.13 -22.03 -8.60
CA GLU A 182 12.27 -21.62 -7.76
C GLU A 182 11.79 -21.02 -6.43
N ALA A 183 10.67 -20.29 -6.45
CA ALA A 183 10.11 -19.60 -5.29
C ALA A 183 9.30 -20.51 -4.35
N GLU A 184 8.77 -21.64 -4.82
CA GLU A 184 8.00 -22.62 -4.02
C GLU A 184 8.59 -22.93 -2.63
N PRO A 185 9.86 -23.35 -2.50
CA PRO A 185 10.45 -23.61 -1.17
C PRO A 185 10.49 -22.37 -0.30
N TRP A 186 10.71 -21.19 -0.88
CA TRP A 186 10.79 -19.94 -0.13
C TRP A 186 9.41 -19.43 0.31
N ILE A 187 8.36 -19.65 -0.49
CA ILE A 187 6.96 -19.41 -0.11
C ILE A 187 6.59 -20.29 1.09
N ALA A 188 6.97 -21.57 1.06
CA ALA A 188 6.74 -22.47 2.19
C ALA A 188 7.51 -22.02 3.44
N ASN A 189 8.75 -21.56 3.28
CA ASN A 189 9.55 -21.01 4.38
C ASN A 189 8.91 -19.74 4.95
N TYR A 190 8.38 -18.85 4.11
CA TYR A 190 7.66 -17.66 4.53
C TYR A 190 6.47 -17.99 5.44
N GLY A 191 5.65 -18.98 5.07
CA GLY A 191 4.56 -19.46 5.91
C GLY A 191 5.03 -19.96 7.29
N ARG A 192 6.11 -20.77 7.33
CA ARG A 192 6.69 -21.24 8.61
C ARG A 192 7.26 -20.10 9.45
N ARG A 193 7.86 -19.10 8.82
CA ARG A 193 8.43 -17.93 9.50
C ARG A 193 7.33 -17.04 10.08
N LEU A 194 6.17 -16.95 9.43
CA LEU A 194 5.01 -16.27 10.01
C LEU A 194 4.45 -17.03 11.22
N ASP A 195 4.33 -18.36 11.13
CA ASP A 195 3.91 -19.19 12.29
C ASP A 195 4.87 -18.97 13.48
N GLU A 196 6.20 -18.99 13.25
CA GLU A 196 7.21 -18.68 14.28
C GLU A 196 7.02 -17.27 14.86
N LEU A 197 6.84 -16.27 13.99
CA LEU A 197 6.70 -14.88 14.42
C LEU A 197 5.45 -14.66 15.27
N PHE A 198 4.31 -15.24 14.90
CA PHE A 198 3.07 -15.13 15.69
C PHE A 198 3.22 -15.82 17.05
N GLY A 199 3.81 -17.02 17.10
CA GLY A 199 4.10 -17.70 18.37
C GLY A 199 5.05 -16.89 19.26
N LEU A 200 6.12 -16.33 18.71
CA LEU A 200 7.04 -15.49 19.47
C LEU A 200 6.37 -14.24 20.03
N ILE A 201 5.47 -13.60 19.28
CA ILE A 201 4.72 -12.44 19.77
C ILE A 201 3.81 -12.87 20.94
N GLU A 202 3.07 -13.97 20.81
CA GLU A 202 2.22 -14.50 21.88
C GLU A 202 3.04 -14.76 23.16
N GLU A 203 4.22 -15.38 23.05
CA GLU A 203 5.14 -15.59 24.17
C GLU A 203 5.60 -14.29 24.85
N ARG A 204 5.69 -13.17 24.10
CA ARG A 204 6.04 -11.86 24.69
C ARG A 204 4.89 -11.21 25.45
N PHE A 205 3.66 -11.69 25.31
CA PHE A 205 2.48 -11.12 25.95
C PHE A 205 1.72 -12.16 26.78
N PRO A 206 2.21 -12.52 27.99
CA PRO A 206 1.51 -13.45 28.87
C PRO A 206 0.11 -12.98 29.28
N GLY A 207 -0.18 -11.67 29.22
CA GLY A 207 -1.52 -11.10 29.40
C GLY A 207 -2.46 -11.27 28.19
N GLY A 208 -2.03 -11.99 27.16
CA GLY A 208 -2.72 -12.13 25.88
C GLY A 208 -2.40 -11.01 24.89
N CYS A 209 -2.61 -11.29 23.61
CA CYS A 209 -2.48 -10.31 22.54
C CYS A 209 -3.51 -10.51 21.44
N LEU A 210 -3.65 -9.51 20.59
CA LEU A 210 -4.25 -9.62 19.26
C LEU A 210 -3.27 -9.08 18.22
N ILE A 211 -3.10 -9.81 17.13
CA ILE A 211 -2.18 -9.48 16.05
C ILE A 211 -3.00 -9.19 14.79
N PHE A 212 -2.96 -7.96 14.31
CA PHE A 212 -3.54 -7.54 13.05
C PHE A 212 -2.43 -7.55 11.99
N VAL A 213 -2.49 -8.48 11.04
CA VAL A 213 -1.49 -8.63 9.97
C VAL A 213 -2.13 -8.32 8.63
N ALA A 214 -1.56 -7.35 7.91
CA ALA A 214 -2.05 -6.97 6.59
C ALA A 214 -1.46 -7.86 5.51
N ASP A 215 -2.30 -8.26 4.53
CA ASP A 215 -1.82 -8.91 3.33
C ASP A 215 -1.13 -7.92 2.37
N ILE A 216 -0.33 -8.44 1.44
CA ILE A 216 0.58 -7.66 0.61
C ILE A 216 -0.21 -7.09 -0.57
N TYR A 217 -0.24 -5.76 -0.71
CA TYR A 217 -0.87 -5.11 -1.88
C TYR A 217 -0.07 -5.31 -3.17
N ASP A 218 -0.68 -4.94 -4.31
CA ASP A 218 -0.07 -5.00 -5.63
C ASP A 218 -0.18 -3.64 -6.33
N PRO A 219 0.91 -2.86 -6.42
CA PRO A 219 0.92 -1.56 -7.10
C PRO A 219 0.64 -1.63 -8.59
N SER A 220 0.67 -2.82 -9.20
CA SER A 220 0.33 -3.05 -10.61
C SER A 220 -1.17 -3.27 -10.86
N ASP A 221 -2.00 -3.24 -9.81
CA ASP A 221 -3.45 -3.47 -9.89
C ASP A 221 -3.82 -4.85 -10.49
N GLY A 222 -3.04 -5.89 -10.20
CA GLY A 222 -3.26 -7.27 -10.64
C GLY A 222 -2.71 -7.61 -12.01
N TYR A 223 -1.93 -6.71 -12.63
CA TYR A 223 -1.44 -6.88 -14.00
C TYR A 223 -0.02 -7.44 -14.10
N GLY A 224 0.81 -7.29 -13.06
CA GLY A 224 2.16 -7.82 -13.04
C GLY A 224 3.08 -7.21 -14.10
N GLN A 225 3.05 -5.89 -14.25
CA GLN A 225 3.76 -5.19 -15.34
C GLN A 225 4.84 -4.22 -14.81
N PRO A 226 5.91 -4.74 -14.19
CA PRO A 226 6.98 -3.91 -13.62
C PRO A 226 7.67 -3.01 -14.66
N GLU A 227 7.62 -3.36 -15.94
CA GLU A 227 8.22 -2.61 -17.05
C GLU A 227 7.53 -1.26 -17.27
N THR A 228 6.27 -1.13 -16.86
CA THR A 228 5.53 0.15 -16.91
C THR A 228 6.18 1.23 -16.05
N VAL A 229 6.99 0.82 -15.08
CA VAL A 229 7.80 1.67 -14.20
C VAL A 229 9.30 1.44 -14.39
N ARG A 230 9.69 0.88 -15.55
CA ARG A 230 11.09 0.65 -15.98
C ARG A 230 11.88 -0.35 -15.14
N LEU A 231 11.18 -1.26 -14.45
CA LEU A 231 11.81 -2.39 -13.79
C LEU A 231 11.91 -3.60 -14.74
N PRO A 232 12.84 -4.55 -14.51
CA PRO A 232 12.98 -5.73 -15.37
C PRO A 232 11.71 -6.59 -15.40
N PRO A 233 11.41 -7.27 -16.51
CA PRO A 233 10.22 -8.12 -16.60
C PRO A 233 10.25 -9.25 -15.58
N TRP A 234 9.09 -9.58 -15.01
CA TRP A 234 8.94 -10.69 -14.07
C TRP A 234 7.63 -11.45 -14.35
N PRO A 235 7.67 -12.45 -15.26
CA PRO A 235 6.47 -13.17 -15.69
C PRO A 235 5.68 -13.83 -14.56
N ASP A 236 6.37 -14.35 -13.55
CA ASP A 236 5.77 -15.08 -12.42
C ASP A 236 5.43 -14.18 -11.22
N LEU A 237 5.52 -12.86 -11.35
CA LEU A 237 5.21 -11.90 -10.27
C LEU A 237 3.83 -12.13 -9.66
N ILE A 238 2.76 -12.19 -10.47
CA ILE A 238 1.39 -12.34 -9.95
C ILE A 238 1.16 -13.72 -9.33
N PRO A 239 1.56 -14.84 -9.95
CA PRO A 239 1.52 -16.15 -9.29
C PRO A 239 2.25 -16.19 -7.95
N ILE A 240 3.48 -15.68 -7.87
CA ILE A 240 4.30 -15.69 -6.64
C ILE A 240 3.67 -14.79 -5.57
N HIS A 241 3.24 -13.58 -5.93
CA HIS A 241 2.55 -12.65 -5.02
C HIS A 241 1.26 -13.26 -4.45
N GLY A 242 0.45 -13.89 -5.30
CA GLY A 242 -0.75 -14.61 -4.90
C GLY A 242 -0.45 -15.76 -3.93
N ALA A 243 0.61 -16.53 -4.19
CA ALA A 243 1.06 -17.62 -3.32
C ALA A 243 1.56 -17.11 -1.96
N TYR A 244 2.26 -15.98 -1.94
CA TYR A 244 2.69 -15.30 -0.71
C TYR A 244 1.51 -14.87 0.16
N ASN A 245 0.52 -14.21 -0.43
CA ASN A 245 -0.70 -13.84 0.28
C ASN A 245 -1.48 -15.06 0.76
N ALA A 246 -1.52 -16.15 -0.02
CA ALA A 246 -2.13 -17.40 0.41
C ALA A 246 -1.40 -18.02 1.61
N ALA A 247 -0.07 -18.02 1.62
CA ALA A 247 0.74 -18.50 2.74
C ALA A 247 0.52 -17.66 4.00
N LEU A 248 0.48 -16.32 3.87
CA LEU A 248 0.18 -15.42 4.98
C LEU A 248 -1.20 -15.69 5.57
N ARG A 249 -2.24 -15.75 4.73
CA ARG A 249 -3.61 -16.05 5.17
C ARG A 249 -3.70 -17.41 5.86
N SER A 250 -3.02 -18.42 5.32
CA SER A 250 -3.00 -19.77 5.89
C SER A 250 -2.30 -19.81 7.24
N ALA A 251 -1.20 -19.07 7.41
CA ALA A 251 -0.53 -18.92 8.71
C ALA A 251 -1.44 -18.21 9.71
N ALA A 252 -1.97 -17.04 9.35
CA ALA A 252 -2.87 -16.26 10.20
C ALA A 252 -4.08 -17.08 10.69
N ALA A 253 -4.69 -17.88 9.81
CA ALA A 253 -5.87 -18.69 10.15
C ALA A 253 -5.63 -19.79 11.20
N LYS A 254 -4.37 -20.20 11.44
CA LYS A 254 -4.03 -21.19 12.47
C LYS A 254 -4.05 -20.62 13.88
N HIS A 255 -3.93 -19.29 14.01
CA HIS A 255 -3.77 -18.63 15.30
C HIS A 255 -5.05 -17.86 15.67
N PRO A 256 -5.75 -18.23 16.76
CA PRO A 256 -7.02 -17.62 17.13
C PRO A 256 -6.90 -16.15 17.57
N HIS A 257 -5.69 -15.68 17.87
CA HIS A 257 -5.40 -14.29 18.22
C HIS A 257 -4.89 -13.45 17.03
N VAL A 258 -4.79 -14.04 15.82
CA VAL A 258 -4.35 -13.32 14.62
C VAL A 258 -5.57 -12.96 13.76
N ARG A 259 -5.59 -11.74 13.23
CA ARG A 259 -6.60 -11.22 12.31
C ARG A 259 -5.95 -10.70 11.05
N LEU A 260 -6.49 -11.13 9.92
CA LEU A 260 -6.08 -10.65 8.62
C LEU A 260 -6.69 -9.27 8.35
N VAL A 261 -5.87 -8.32 7.91
CA VAL A 261 -6.32 -7.02 7.40
C VAL A 261 -6.25 -7.06 5.87
N PRO A 262 -7.38 -6.92 5.14
CA PRO A 262 -7.44 -7.15 3.69
C PRO A 262 -6.94 -5.96 2.86
N MET A 263 -5.68 -5.57 3.07
CA MET A 263 -5.02 -4.43 2.43
C MET A 263 -4.86 -4.61 0.92
N HIS A 264 -4.58 -5.83 0.44
CA HIS A 264 -4.46 -6.12 -0.98
C HIS A 264 -5.72 -5.76 -1.75
N ALA A 265 -6.88 -6.25 -1.29
CA ALA A 265 -8.13 -6.02 -1.99
C ALA A 265 -8.55 -4.54 -1.99
N GLU A 266 -8.24 -3.81 -0.92
CA GLU A 266 -8.56 -2.39 -0.80
C GLU A 266 -7.70 -1.53 -1.73
N PHE A 267 -6.43 -1.88 -1.93
CA PHE A 267 -5.50 -1.09 -2.76
C PHE A 267 -5.67 -1.31 -4.27
N LEU A 268 -6.38 -2.37 -4.69
CA LEU A 268 -6.65 -2.62 -6.11
C LEU A 268 -7.48 -1.48 -6.73
N GLY A 269 -6.90 -0.85 -7.75
CA GLY A 269 -7.46 0.32 -8.44
C GLY A 269 -6.76 1.63 -8.11
N HIS A 270 -5.83 1.60 -7.16
CA HIS A 270 -5.10 2.78 -6.68
C HIS A 270 -3.60 2.73 -7.01
N GLY A 271 -3.18 1.74 -7.80
CA GLY A 271 -1.84 1.60 -8.34
C GLY A 271 -1.58 2.37 -9.62
N VAL A 272 -0.58 1.92 -10.37
CA VAL A 272 -0.10 2.58 -11.61
C VAL A 272 -1.13 2.57 -12.74
N HIS A 273 -2.30 1.93 -12.54
CA HIS A 273 -3.39 1.90 -13.49
C HIS A 273 -4.65 2.62 -13.00
N CYS A 274 -4.60 3.37 -11.89
CA CYS A 274 -5.74 4.08 -11.29
C CYS A 274 -6.52 5.02 -12.22
N ARG A 275 -5.91 5.50 -13.33
CA ARG A 275 -6.57 6.37 -14.32
C ARG A 275 -7.24 5.62 -15.47
N LYS A 276 -6.97 4.33 -15.65
CA LYS A 276 -7.37 3.58 -16.85
C LYS A 276 -8.76 2.99 -16.66
N PHE A 277 -9.79 3.76 -17.03
CA PHE A 277 -11.20 3.39 -16.84
C PHE A 277 -11.64 2.06 -17.48
N TRP A 278 -10.85 1.55 -18.44
CA TRP A 278 -11.06 0.27 -19.11
C TRP A 278 -10.37 -0.91 -18.41
N ARG A 279 -9.71 -0.70 -17.26
CA ARG A 279 -9.07 -1.76 -16.47
C ARG A 279 -10.04 -2.32 -15.42
N LYS A 280 -9.85 -3.60 -15.08
CA LYS A 280 -10.75 -4.37 -14.21
C LYS A 280 -10.94 -3.73 -12.83
N HIS A 281 -9.87 -3.16 -12.28
CA HIS A 281 -9.86 -2.63 -10.92
C HIS A 281 -10.07 -1.11 -10.86
N TYR A 282 -10.44 -0.45 -11.95
CA TYR A 282 -10.66 1.00 -11.94
C TYR A 282 -11.74 1.41 -10.94
N ARG A 283 -11.45 2.47 -10.16
CA ARG A 283 -12.34 3.05 -9.16
C ARG A 283 -12.81 4.42 -9.64
N SER A 284 -14.03 4.51 -10.14
CA SER A 284 -14.57 5.77 -10.68
C SER A 284 -14.82 6.83 -9.60
N ASP A 285 -15.09 6.38 -8.37
CA ASP A 285 -15.30 7.20 -7.18
C ASP A 285 -13.99 7.75 -6.60
N ASP A 286 -12.89 7.01 -6.70
CA ASP A 286 -11.56 7.48 -6.30
C ASP A 286 -10.45 7.03 -7.29
N PRO A 287 -10.36 7.63 -8.49
CA PRO A 287 -9.38 7.25 -9.52
C PRO A 287 -8.02 7.90 -9.27
N HIS A 288 -7.48 7.67 -8.06
CA HIS A 288 -6.27 8.29 -7.55
C HIS A 288 -5.25 7.27 -7.07
N TYR A 289 -4.01 7.72 -7.10
CA TYR A 289 -2.82 6.96 -6.74
C TYR A 289 -2.59 7.00 -5.23
N TRP A 290 -2.51 5.85 -4.58
CA TRP A 290 -2.34 5.76 -3.12
C TRP A 290 -0.91 5.47 -2.67
N TYR A 291 0.02 5.35 -3.61
CA TYR A 291 1.42 5.08 -3.31
C TYR A 291 2.26 6.35 -3.34
N TYR A 292 3.40 6.29 -2.68
CA TYR A 292 4.44 7.29 -2.68
C TYR A 292 5.28 7.19 -3.96
N PHE A 293 6.21 8.13 -4.16
CA PHE A 293 6.96 8.20 -5.42
C PHE A 293 7.82 6.96 -5.69
N ASN A 294 8.16 6.18 -4.64
CA ASN A 294 8.92 4.95 -4.76
C ASN A 294 8.07 3.75 -5.18
N LEU A 295 6.78 3.93 -5.47
CA LEU A 295 5.84 2.92 -5.98
C LEU A 295 5.48 1.80 -5.00
N GLU A 296 6.23 1.70 -3.90
CA GLU A 296 6.04 0.68 -2.88
C GLU A 296 5.22 1.23 -1.74
N ASP A 297 5.72 2.25 -1.04
CA ASP A 297 5.10 2.68 0.20
C ASP A 297 3.82 3.49 -0.05
N PRO A 298 2.86 3.51 0.88
CA PRO A 298 1.71 4.40 0.79
C PRO A 298 2.10 5.88 0.90
N ASN A 299 1.35 6.75 0.22
CA ASN A 299 1.36 8.19 0.51
C ASN A 299 0.40 8.50 1.68
N ASP A 300 0.22 9.78 2.03
CA ASP A 300 -0.66 10.18 3.14
C ASP A 300 -2.12 9.70 3.02
N ARG A 301 -2.65 9.59 1.80
CA ARG A 301 -3.99 9.03 1.54
C ARG A 301 -3.96 7.52 1.64
N GLY A 302 -2.98 6.86 1.04
CA GLY A 302 -2.80 5.41 1.19
C GLY A 302 -2.68 5.00 2.66
N TYR A 303 -1.93 5.74 3.48
CA TYR A 303 -1.85 5.49 4.92
C TYR A 303 -3.16 5.73 5.68
N ASP A 304 -4.02 6.64 5.20
CA ASP A 304 -5.37 6.79 5.75
C ASP A 304 -6.23 5.55 5.46
N ALA A 305 -6.16 5.04 4.22
CA ALA A 305 -6.82 3.79 3.85
C ALA A 305 -6.32 2.60 4.71
N VAL A 306 -5.00 2.46 4.89
CA VAL A 306 -4.42 1.43 5.76
C VAL A 306 -4.94 1.58 7.19
N ARG A 307 -4.88 2.79 7.78
CA ARG A 307 -5.40 3.04 9.13
C ARG A 307 -6.85 2.56 9.27
N ARG A 308 -7.71 2.92 8.32
CA ARG A 308 -9.15 2.59 8.37
C ARG A 308 -9.37 1.09 8.36
N LEU A 309 -8.63 0.34 7.55
CA LEU A 309 -8.70 -1.13 7.54
C LEU A 309 -8.33 -1.72 8.90
N PHE A 310 -7.25 -1.23 9.52
CA PHE A 310 -6.85 -1.67 10.86
C PHE A 310 -7.89 -1.32 11.93
N LEU A 311 -8.43 -0.09 11.92
CA LEU A 311 -9.48 0.31 12.86
C LEU A 311 -10.75 -0.55 12.70
N LEU A 312 -11.18 -0.81 11.46
CA LEU A 312 -12.34 -1.66 11.20
C LEU A 312 -12.13 -3.08 11.73
N ALA A 313 -10.97 -3.68 11.49
CA ALA A 313 -10.64 -5.00 12.05
C ALA A 313 -10.61 -4.98 13.60
N MET A 314 -10.08 -3.92 14.21
CA MET A 314 -10.06 -3.78 15.67
C MET A 314 -11.45 -3.60 16.28
N ILE A 315 -12.36 -2.92 15.58
CA ILE A 315 -13.76 -2.76 16.01
C ILE A 315 -14.47 -4.11 16.08
N GLU A 316 -14.22 -5.01 15.12
CA GLU A 316 -14.77 -6.37 15.13
C GLU A 316 -14.30 -7.16 16.36
N GLU A 317 -13.07 -6.92 16.82
CA GLU A 317 -12.45 -7.59 17.97
C GLU A 317 -12.54 -6.81 19.29
N LYS A 318 -13.29 -5.70 19.34
CA LYS A 318 -13.34 -4.83 20.53
C LYS A 318 -13.72 -5.59 21.80
N GLY A 319 -14.56 -6.62 21.68
CA GLY A 319 -14.95 -7.48 22.80
C GLY A 319 -13.79 -8.29 23.36
N ALA A 320 -12.95 -8.86 22.48
CA ALA A 320 -11.75 -9.60 22.88
C ALA A 320 -10.67 -8.67 23.46
N ILE A 321 -10.52 -7.45 22.92
CA ILE A 321 -9.66 -6.41 23.51
C ILE A 321 -10.14 -6.03 24.93
N GLY A 322 -11.46 -6.00 25.13
CA GLY A 322 -12.11 -5.67 26.39
C GLY A 322 -11.98 -6.72 27.48
N GLN A 323 -11.83 -8.00 27.11
CA GLN A 323 -11.77 -9.10 28.07
C GLN A 323 -10.46 -9.05 28.88
N GLN A 324 -10.60 -9.07 30.20
CA GLN A 324 -9.46 -9.36 31.08
C GLN A 324 -9.16 -10.86 31.04
N PRO A 325 -7.89 -11.27 31.16
CA PRO A 325 -7.58 -12.69 31.36
C PRO A 325 -8.38 -13.19 32.55
N LEU A 326 -8.99 -14.37 32.41
CA LEU A 326 -9.46 -15.13 33.57
C LEU A 326 -8.20 -15.43 34.39
N VAL A 327 -8.01 -14.69 35.48
CA VAL A 327 -6.96 -14.97 36.46
C VAL A 327 -7.18 -16.42 36.93
N PRO A 328 -6.19 -17.31 36.78
CA PRO A 328 -6.30 -18.67 37.33
C PRO A 328 -6.45 -18.66 38.85
#